data_AF-A0A2I0TDF8-F1
#
_entry.id   AF-A0A2I0TDF8-F1
#
_cell.length_a   1.000
_cell.length_b   1.000
_cell.length_c   1.000
_cell.angle_alpha   90.00
_cell.angle_beta   90.00
_cell.angle_gamma   90.00
#
_symmetry.space_group_name_H-M   'P 1'
#
loop_
_entity.id
_entity.type
_entity.pdbx_description
1 polymer ?
#
loop_
_entity_poly.entity_id
_entity_poly.type
_entity_poly.pdbx_seq_one_letter_code
_entity_poly.pdbx_strand_id
1 'polypeptide(L)'
;MPSLLQSLLLRPALGSHRLWRKQRKSALRKAFPVVEEDQLSKLDIHKSMGPDGMHPGVLRELAEVVAGPLSIIFERPWRTGEVPEDWRKANVIPVFKQGKEDLGNYRPVSPTSIPGKRMERLILGIMSKHMEENKAIRSSQHGFTKGKSCLIASYDGMTEGQMK
;
A
#
# COMPACT_ATOMS: atom_id res chain seq x y z
N MET A 1 -15.82 20.06 10.46
CA MET A 1 -16.00 19.64 9.06
C MET A 1 -15.27 18.32 8.86
N PRO A 2 -15.93 17.21 8.51
CA PRO A 2 -15.25 15.93 8.28
C PRO A 2 -14.24 16.07 7.13
N SER A 3 -13.06 15.45 7.25
CA SER A 3 -12.05 15.49 6.19
C SER A 3 -12.61 14.85 4.90
N LEU A 4 -12.11 15.26 3.72
CA LEU A 4 -12.55 14.71 2.43
C LEU A 4 -12.49 13.17 2.38
N LEU A 5 -11.58 12.57 3.15
CA LEU A 5 -11.44 11.13 3.31
C LEU A 5 -12.59 10.49 4.11
N GLN A 6 -13.16 11.20 5.09
CA GLN A 6 -14.30 10.72 5.88
C GLN A 6 -15.56 10.57 5.03
N SER A 7 -15.74 11.45 4.05
CA SER A 7 -16.83 11.36 3.06
C SER A 7 -16.61 10.29 1.96
N LEU A 8 -15.37 9.84 1.76
CA LEU A 8 -15.00 8.82 0.77
C LEU A 8 -15.26 7.38 1.23
N LEU A 9 -15.22 7.12 2.55
CA LEU A 9 -15.21 5.76 3.10
C LEU A 9 -16.40 5.39 4.01
N LEU A 10 -17.06 6.34 4.69
CA LEU A 10 -18.27 6.02 5.48
C LEU A 10 -19.52 5.97 4.59
N ARG A 11 -20.23 4.83 4.62
CA ARG A 11 -21.54 4.63 3.98
C ARG A 11 -22.61 5.37 4.78
N PRO A 12 -23.46 6.24 4.18
CA PRO A 12 -24.52 6.92 4.92
C PRO A 12 -25.58 5.91 5.35
N ALA A 13 -26.04 6.00 6.60
CA ALA A 13 -27.00 5.05 7.19
C ALA A 13 -28.41 5.13 6.55
N LEU A 14 -28.76 6.23 5.88
CA LEU A 14 -30.13 6.45 5.36
C LEU A 14 -30.12 7.10 3.95
N GLY A 15 -30.82 6.44 3.01
CA GLY A 15 -31.45 7.03 1.81
C GLY A 15 -30.60 7.54 0.64
N SER A 16 -29.36 7.99 0.86
CA SER A 16 -28.63 8.81 -0.13
C SER A 16 -27.52 8.07 -0.90
N HIS A 17 -27.70 6.78 -1.17
CA HIS A 17 -26.67 5.94 -1.81
C HIS A 17 -26.24 6.46 -3.20
N ARG A 18 -27.14 7.09 -3.96
CA ARG A 18 -26.87 7.64 -5.30
C ARG A 18 -26.03 8.93 -5.25
N LEU A 19 -26.35 9.83 -4.32
CA LEU A 19 -25.60 11.07 -4.08
C LEU A 19 -24.23 10.78 -3.48
N TRP A 20 -24.15 9.87 -2.50
CA TRP A 20 -22.88 9.39 -1.95
C TRP A 20 -21.96 8.80 -3.03
N ARG A 21 -22.48 7.97 -3.94
CA ARG A 21 -21.70 7.45 -5.07
C ARG A 21 -21.18 8.57 -5.97
N LYS A 22 -22.01 9.57 -6.28
CA LYS A 22 -21.60 10.72 -7.10
C LYS A 22 -20.52 11.55 -6.40
N GLN A 23 -20.68 11.82 -5.11
CA GLN A 23 -19.75 12.60 -4.30
C GLN A 23 -18.42 11.86 -4.10
N ARG A 24 -18.46 10.56 -3.82
CA ARG A 24 -17.29 9.68 -3.76
C ARG A 24 -16.53 9.64 -5.09
N LYS A 25 -17.26 9.47 -6.20
CA LYS A 25 -16.69 9.46 -7.55
C LYS A 25 -16.17 10.85 -7.98
N SER A 26 -16.59 11.94 -7.34
CA SER A 26 -16.03 13.27 -7.55
C SER A 26 -14.79 13.50 -6.68
N ALA A 27 -14.79 13.03 -5.43
CA ALA A 27 -13.67 13.16 -4.52
C ALA A 27 -12.47 12.30 -4.95
N LEU A 28 -12.70 11.07 -5.43
CA LEU A 28 -11.64 10.22 -6.01
C LEU A 28 -10.97 10.86 -7.23
N ARG A 29 -11.70 11.68 -8.02
CA ARG A 29 -11.09 12.41 -9.15
C ARG A 29 -10.16 13.52 -8.70
N LYS A 30 -10.47 14.20 -7.59
CA LYS A 30 -9.64 15.29 -7.05
C LYS A 30 -8.46 14.79 -6.23
N ALA A 31 -8.53 13.55 -5.76
CA ALA A 31 -7.54 12.94 -4.87
C ALA A 31 -6.54 12.03 -5.59
N PHE A 32 -6.42 12.11 -6.93
CA PHE A 32 -5.46 11.29 -7.66
C PHE A 32 -4.03 11.62 -7.19
N PRO A 33 -3.28 10.65 -6.63
CA PRO A 33 -1.91 10.89 -6.24
C PRO A 33 -1.01 10.89 -7.48
N VAL A 34 -0.37 12.02 -7.76
CA VAL A 34 0.67 12.13 -8.78
C VAL A 34 1.91 11.37 -8.30
N VAL A 35 2.59 10.68 -9.21
CA VAL A 35 3.88 10.06 -8.92
C VAL A 35 4.94 11.15 -8.97
N GLU A 36 5.44 11.51 -7.79
CA GLU A 36 6.56 12.45 -7.68
C GLU A 36 7.89 11.75 -8.01
N GLU A 37 8.79 12.45 -8.68
CA GLU A 37 10.15 11.99 -8.98
C GLU A 37 10.89 11.49 -7.72
N ASP A 38 10.73 12.21 -6.61
CA ASP A 38 11.32 11.89 -5.30
C ASP A 38 10.92 10.50 -4.79
N GLN A 39 9.78 9.96 -5.22
CA GLN A 39 9.35 8.62 -4.85
C GLN A 39 10.10 7.53 -5.64
N LEU A 40 10.52 7.83 -6.87
CA LEU A 40 11.30 6.93 -7.71
C LEU A 40 12.79 7.01 -7.38
N SER A 41 13.32 8.19 -7.08
CA SER A 41 14.73 8.38 -6.68
C SER A 41 15.10 7.62 -5.39
N LYS A 42 14.11 7.34 -4.54
CA LYS A 42 14.25 6.55 -3.29
C LYS A 42 14.02 5.04 -3.47
N LEU A 43 14.04 4.53 -4.71
CA LEU A 43 13.98 3.08 -4.94
C LEU A 43 15.24 2.37 -4.42
N ASP A 44 15.03 1.25 -3.73
CA ASP A 44 16.10 0.33 -3.36
C ASP A 44 16.53 -0.45 -4.61
N ILE A 45 17.72 -0.15 -5.11
CA ILE A 45 18.28 -0.73 -6.34
C ILE A 45 18.64 -2.21 -6.21
N HIS A 46 18.73 -2.73 -4.99
CA HIS A 46 19.04 -4.13 -4.75
C HIS A 46 17.78 -5.01 -4.73
N LYS A 47 16.60 -4.44 -5.00
CA LYS A 47 15.38 -5.22 -5.18
C LYS A 47 15.38 -5.97 -6.50
N SER A 48 14.81 -7.18 -6.47
CA SER A 48 14.56 -7.98 -7.67
C SER A 48 13.54 -7.30 -8.59
N MET A 49 13.70 -7.51 -9.89
CA MET A 49 12.69 -7.16 -10.88
C MET A 49 11.40 -7.97 -10.67
N GLY A 50 10.27 -7.37 -11.05
CA GLY A 50 9.01 -8.08 -11.17
C GLY A 50 8.93 -8.87 -12.48
N PRO A 51 7.79 -9.53 -12.75
CA PRO A 51 7.54 -10.21 -14.03
C PRO A 51 7.48 -9.27 -15.23
N ASP A 52 7.39 -7.95 -14.99
CA ASP A 52 7.44 -6.88 -15.98
C ASP A 52 8.86 -6.55 -16.47
N GLY A 53 9.90 -7.17 -15.89
CA GLY A 53 11.29 -6.95 -16.28
C GLY A 53 11.85 -5.57 -15.90
N MET A 54 11.09 -4.75 -15.18
CA MET A 54 11.49 -3.40 -14.81
C MET A 54 12.46 -3.45 -13.62
N HIS A 55 13.72 -3.06 -13.85
CA HIS A 55 14.73 -3.01 -12.81
C HIS A 55 14.61 -1.72 -11.98
N PRO A 56 14.72 -1.76 -10.63
CA PRO A 56 14.57 -0.56 -9.81
C PRO A 56 15.65 0.49 -10.09
N GLY A 57 16.87 0.05 -10.42
CA GLY A 57 17.95 0.94 -10.83
C GLY A 57 17.60 1.79 -12.06
N VAL A 58 17.00 1.19 -13.10
CA VAL A 58 16.61 1.92 -14.32
C VAL A 58 15.53 2.95 -14.01
N LEU A 59 14.53 2.57 -13.21
CA LEU A 59 13.46 3.48 -12.78
C LEU A 59 13.96 4.63 -11.92
N ARG A 60 15.03 4.40 -11.15
CA ARG A 60 15.66 5.43 -10.31
C ARG A 60 16.47 6.42 -11.14
N GLU A 61 17.30 5.93 -12.05
CA GLU A 61 18.12 6.77 -12.94
C GLU A 61 17.25 7.60 -13.89
N LEU A 62 16.13 7.05 -14.36
CA LEU A 62 15.20 7.72 -15.27
C LEU A 62 14.00 8.35 -14.55
N ALA A 63 14.11 8.63 -13.24
CA ALA A 63 13.00 9.08 -12.42
C ALA A 63 12.31 10.33 -12.99
N GLU A 64 13.09 11.33 -13.39
CA GLU A 64 12.58 12.60 -13.96
C GLU A 64 11.73 12.36 -15.21
N VAL A 65 12.19 11.47 -16.10
CA VAL A 65 11.53 11.18 -17.37
C VAL A 65 10.32 10.25 -17.19
N VAL A 66 10.41 9.28 -16.26
CA VAL A 66 9.42 8.20 -16.10
C VAL A 66 8.29 8.57 -15.14
N ALA A 67 8.48 9.55 -14.25
CA ALA A 67 7.46 9.99 -13.29
C ALA A 67 6.17 10.48 -13.97
N GLY A 68 6.29 11.29 -15.04
CA GLY A 68 5.15 11.77 -15.82
C GLY A 68 4.34 10.64 -16.48
N PRO A 69 4.97 9.79 -17.32
CA PRO A 69 4.31 8.64 -17.92
C PRO A 69 3.68 7.68 -16.90
N LEU A 70 4.37 7.38 -15.79
CA LEU A 70 3.80 6.55 -14.72
C LEU A 70 2.57 7.17 -14.08
N SER A 71 2.56 8.48 -13.87
CA SER A 71 1.38 9.20 -13.36
C SER A 71 0.18 9.04 -14.29
N ILE A 72 0.38 9.11 -15.60
CA ILE A 72 -0.69 8.89 -16.59
C ILE A 72 -1.19 7.43 -16.52
N ILE A 73 -0.28 6.47 -16.43
CA ILE A 73 -0.63 5.05 -16.31
C ILE A 73 -1.44 4.79 -15.04
N PHE A 74 -1.08 5.40 -13.91
CA PHE A 74 -1.74 5.20 -12.61
C PHE A 74 -3.16 5.77 -12.58
N GLU A 75 -3.47 6.74 -13.44
CA GLU A 75 -4.79 7.37 -13.51
C GLU A 75 -5.89 6.35 -13.82
N ARG A 76 -5.63 5.43 -14.76
CA ARG A 76 -6.64 4.46 -15.19
C ARG A 76 -6.99 3.48 -14.07
N PRO A 77 -6.04 2.76 -13.41
CA PRO A 77 -6.38 1.89 -12.29
C PRO A 77 -6.99 2.64 -11.12
N TRP A 78 -6.61 3.89 -10.88
CA TRP A 78 -7.22 4.71 -9.83
C TRP A 78 -8.71 5.00 -10.08
N ARG A 79 -9.07 5.30 -11.34
CA ARG A 79 -10.45 5.63 -11.72
C ARG A 79 -11.34 4.40 -11.90
N THR A 80 -10.79 3.32 -12.41
CA THR A 80 -11.53 2.10 -12.82
C THR A 80 -11.48 0.99 -11.78
N GLY A 81 -10.43 0.96 -10.96
CA GLY A 81 -10.10 -0.19 -10.11
C GLY A 81 -9.43 -1.34 -10.87
N GLU A 82 -9.11 -1.16 -12.15
CA GLU A 82 -8.50 -2.17 -13.01
C GLU A 82 -7.01 -1.89 -13.23
N VAL A 83 -6.16 -2.81 -12.77
CA VAL A 83 -4.70 -2.72 -12.96
C VAL A 83 -4.25 -3.51 -14.21
N PRO A 84 -3.09 -3.17 -14.80
CA PRO A 84 -2.46 -3.99 -15.84
C PRO A 84 -2.31 -5.45 -15.42
N GLU A 85 -2.40 -6.36 -16.37
CA GLU A 85 -2.32 -7.80 -16.11
C GLU A 85 -0.98 -8.18 -15.48
N ASP A 86 0.12 -7.58 -15.93
CA ASP A 86 1.46 -7.83 -15.42
C ASP A 86 1.61 -7.45 -13.94
N TRP A 87 0.82 -6.48 -13.46
CA TRP A 87 0.82 -6.09 -12.05
C TRP A 87 0.06 -7.07 -11.16
N ARG A 88 -0.78 -7.93 -11.75
CA ARG A 88 -1.49 -9.01 -11.05
C ARG A 88 -0.67 -10.30 -10.97
N LYS A 89 0.45 -10.35 -11.70
CA LYS A 89 1.36 -11.50 -11.75
C LYS A 89 2.53 -11.28 -10.79
N ALA A 90 3.12 -12.38 -10.35
CA ALA A 90 4.35 -12.38 -9.57
C ALA A 90 5.12 -13.68 -9.84
N ASN A 91 6.44 -13.61 -9.79
CA ASN A 91 7.28 -14.81 -9.82
C ASN A 91 7.28 -15.44 -8.44
N VAL A 92 6.97 -16.72 -8.30
CA VAL A 92 7.02 -17.42 -7.00
C VAL A 92 8.40 -18.04 -6.83
N ILE A 93 9.17 -17.54 -5.88
CA ILE A 93 10.54 -17.98 -5.60
C ILE A 93 10.58 -18.60 -4.20
N PRO A 94 10.99 -19.87 -4.04
CA PRO A 94 11.18 -20.46 -2.72
C PRO A 94 12.42 -19.87 -2.05
N VAL A 95 12.26 -19.30 -0.87
CA VAL A 95 13.36 -18.78 -0.03
C VAL A 95 13.50 -19.67 1.19
N PHE A 96 14.69 -20.25 1.37
CA PHE A 96 15.00 -21.06 2.52
C PHE A 96 14.93 -20.24 3.81
N LYS A 97 14.24 -20.76 4.83
CA LYS A 97 14.09 -20.08 6.13
C LYS A 97 15.22 -20.49 7.07
N GLN A 98 15.29 -21.77 7.46
CA GLN A 98 16.28 -22.36 8.37
C GLN A 98 16.06 -23.87 8.52
N GLY A 99 17.04 -24.60 9.06
CA GLY A 99 16.90 -26.02 9.45
C GLY A 99 17.49 -26.98 8.42
N LYS A 100 16.86 -28.14 8.24
CA LYS A 100 17.20 -29.11 7.20
C LYS A 100 16.57 -28.71 5.87
N GLU A 101 17.06 -29.23 4.74
CA GLU A 101 16.51 -28.96 3.40
C GLU A 101 15.19 -29.73 3.13
N ASP A 102 14.26 -29.64 4.06
CA ASP A 102 12.90 -30.17 3.91
C ASP A 102 12.02 -29.13 3.21
N LEU A 103 11.05 -29.59 2.40
CA LEU A 103 10.13 -28.71 1.66
C LEU A 103 9.40 -27.70 2.56
N GLY A 104 9.10 -28.07 3.81
CA GLY A 104 8.44 -27.20 4.79
C GLY A 104 9.30 -26.04 5.31
N ASN A 105 10.61 -26.06 5.06
CA ASN A 105 11.55 -25.02 5.50
C ASN A 105 11.75 -23.90 4.47
N TYR A 106 11.06 -23.95 3.34
CA TYR A 106 11.01 -22.87 2.37
C TYR A 106 9.74 -22.04 2.54
N ARG A 107 9.86 -20.72 2.38
CA ARG A 107 8.71 -19.83 2.24
C ARG A 107 8.65 -19.29 0.80
N PRO A 108 7.47 -19.25 0.17
CA PRO A 108 7.34 -18.58 -1.11
C PRO A 108 7.48 -17.06 -0.94
N VAL A 109 8.25 -16.43 -1.81
CA VAL A 109 8.31 -14.97 -1.96
C VAL A 109 7.86 -14.64 -3.38
N SER A 110 7.02 -13.61 -3.50
CA SER A 110 6.41 -13.22 -4.76
C SER A 110 6.77 -11.77 -5.13
N PRO A 111 7.92 -11.51 -5.79
CA PRO A 111 8.23 -10.20 -6.32
C PRO A 111 7.20 -9.79 -7.39
N THR A 112 6.57 -8.65 -7.17
CA THR A 112 5.60 -8.02 -8.07
C THR A 112 6.25 -6.87 -8.84
N SER A 113 5.56 -6.38 -9.87
CA SER A 113 5.96 -5.18 -10.64
C SER A 113 6.30 -4.00 -9.73
N ILE A 114 7.41 -3.32 -10.01
CA ILE A 114 7.85 -2.16 -9.22
C ILE A 114 6.88 -0.99 -9.37
N PRO A 115 6.44 -0.59 -10.58
CA PRO A 115 5.34 0.36 -10.75
C PRO A 115 4.07 -0.04 -9.99
N GLY A 116 3.63 -1.30 -10.09
CA GLY A 116 2.45 -1.78 -9.36
C GLY A 116 2.60 -1.62 -7.84
N LYS A 117 3.74 -2.04 -7.29
CA LYS A 117 4.08 -1.89 -5.87
C LYS A 117 4.18 -0.43 -5.43
N ARG A 118 4.59 0.48 -6.31
CA ARG A 118 4.56 1.92 -6.05
C ARG A 118 3.13 2.44 -5.95
N MET A 119 2.23 2.02 -6.83
CA MET A 119 0.82 2.38 -6.73
C MET A 119 0.18 1.86 -5.43
N GLU A 120 0.48 0.62 -5.04
CA GLU A 120 0.03 0.05 -3.76
C GLU A 120 0.47 0.90 -2.56
N ARG A 121 1.71 1.40 -2.56
CA ARG A 121 2.23 2.27 -1.51
C ARG A 121 1.50 3.61 -1.43
N LEU A 122 1.14 4.20 -2.58
CA LEU A 122 0.36 5.44 -2.63
C LEU A 122 -1.04 5.22 -2.03
N ILE A 123 -1.71 4.13 -2.43
CA ILE A 123 -3.02 3.74 -1.89
C ILE A 123 -2.92 3.49 -0.37
N LEU A 124 -1.90 2.76 0.06
CA LEU A 124 -1.65 2.49 1.47
C LEU A 124 -1.47 3.78 2.27
N GLY A 125 -0.71 4.76 1.77
CA GLY A 125 -0.53 6.05 2.45
C GLY A 125 -1.86 6.79 2.67
N ILE A 126 -2.73 6.79 1.66
CA ILE A 126 -4.06 7.41 1.74
C ILE A 126 -4.96 6.66 2.74
N MET A 127 -4.95 5.33 2.69
CA MET A 127 -5.73 4.49 3.61
C MET A 127 -5.25 4.62 5.06
N SER A 128 -3.93 4.56 5.29
CA SER A 128 -3.33 4.69 6.62
C SER A 128 -3.69 6.03 7.25
N LYS A 129 -3.52 7.14 6.51
CA LYS A 129 -3.90 8.48 6.98
C LYS A 129 -5.37 8.54 7.38
N HIS A 130 -6.25 7.96 6.55
CA HIS A 130 -7.68 7.91 6.86
C HIS A 130 -7.97 7.10 8.13
N MET A 131 -7.33 5.94 8.30
CA MET A 131 -7.54 5.09 9.47
C MET A 131 -7.05 5.76 10.77
N GLU A 132 -5.96 6.52 10.71
CA GLU A 132 -5.45 7.33 11.82
C GLU A 132 -6.41 8.46 12.18
N GLU A 133 -6.86 9.26 11.21
CA GLU A 133 -7.81 10.38 11.43
C GLU A 133 -9.13 9.91 12.05
N ASN A 134 -9.61 8.72 11.68
CA ASN A 134 -10.87 8.17 12.17
C ASN A 134 -10.71 7.30 13.44
N LYS A 135 -9.50 7.20 14.00
CA LYS A 135 -9.20 6.32 15.14
C LYS A 135 -9.73 4.89 14.95
N ALA A 136 -9.65 4.38 13.72
CA ALA A 136 -10.21 3.09 13.33
C ALA A 136 -9.35 1.90 13.79
N ILE A 137 -8.07 2.16 14.11
CA ILE A 137 -7.12 1.16 14.59
C ILE A 137 -7.13 1.15 16.13
N ARG A 138 -7.30 -0.04 16.73
CA ARG A 138 -7.28 -0.20 18.19
C ARG A 138 -5.90 0.10 18.78
N SER A 139 -5.87 0.63 19.99
CA SER A 139 -4.62 0.87 20.73
C SER A 139 -3.80 -0.42 20.93
N SER A 140 -4.44 -1.57 21.12
CA SER A 140 -3.76 -2.87 21.25
C SER A 140 -3.27 -3.47 19.92
N GLN A 141 -3.61 -2.88 18.76
CA GLN A 141 -3.11 -3.37 17.48
C GLN A 141 -1.69 -2.84 17.22
N HIS A 142 -0.72 -3.76 17.24
CA HIS A 142 0.70 -3.46 17.06
C HIS A 142 1.25 -3.82 15.69
N GLY A 143 0.77 -4.93 15.12
CA GLY A 143 1.19 -5.37 13.79
C GLY A 143 0.82 -4.37 12.71
N PHE A 144 1.78 -4.04 11.84
CA PHE A 144 1.60 -3.16 10.68
C PHE A 144 1.12 -1.73 11.02
N THR A 145 1.29 -1.29 12.27
CA THR A 145 0.96 0.07 12.73
C THR A 145 2.22 0.91 12.86
N LYS A 146 2.20 2.14 12.35
CA LYS A 146 3.34 3.06 12.45
C LYS A 146 3.69 3.34 13.92
N GLY A 147 4.97 3.30 14.26
CA GLY A 147 5.47 3.57 15.61
C GLY A 147 5.23 2.44 16.62
N LYS A 148 4.67 1.30 16.20
CA LYS A 148 4.49 0.11 17.05
C LYS A 148 5.37 -1.03 16.57
N SER A 149 5.71 -1.92 17.50
CA SER A 149 6.57 -3.09 17.24
C SER A 149 6.10 -4.28 18.07
N CYS A 150 6.66 -5.46 17.77
CA CYS A 150 6.42 -6.66 18.57
C CYS A 150 6.92 -6.49 20.02
N LEU A 151 8.03 -5.77 20.21
CA LEU A 151 8.57 -5.48 21.54
C LEU A 151 7.61 -4.62 22.37
N ILE A 152 7.07 -3.55 21.77
CA ILE A 152 6.09 -2.69 22.46
C ILE A 152 4.84 -3.49 22.83
N ALA A 153 4.38 -4.39 21.95
CA ALA A 153 3.24 -5.26 22.24
C ALA A 153 3.49 -6.15 23.47
N SER A 154 4.71 -6.68 23.62
CA SER A 154 5.07 -7.48 24.78
C SER A 154 5.06 -6.67 26.07
N TYR A 155 5.58 -5.43 26.06
CA TYR A 155 5.57 -4.56 27.24
C TYR A 155 4.15 -4.13 27.62
N ASP A 156 3.31 -3.76 26.65
CA ASP A 156 1.91 -3.40 26.89
C ASP A 156 1.15 -4.57 27.51
N GLY A 157 1.38 -5.80 27.01
CA GLY A 157 0.78 -7.00 27.60
C GLY A 157 1.23 -7.30 29.04
N MET A 158 2.48 -6.99 29.40
CA MET A 158 2.99 -7.15 30.77
C MET A 158 2.36 -6.13 31.73
N THR A 159 2.18 -4.88 31.30
CA THR A 159 1.62 -3.80 32.14
C THR A 159 0.11 -3.93 32.34
N GLU A 160 -0.64 -4.40 31.34
CA GLU A 160 -2.07 -4.68 31.46
C GLU A 160 -2.35 -5.89 32.38
N GLY A 161 -1.41 -6.84 32.48
CA GLY A 161 -1.50 -8.01 33.36
C GLY A 161 -1.27 -7.73 34.85
N GLN A 162 -0.64 -6.60 35.21
CA GLN A 162 -0.38 -6.21 36.60
C GLN A 162 -1.47 -5.34 37.23
N MET A 163 -2.47 -4.90 36.44
CA MET A 163 -3.61 -4.08 36.88
C MET A 163 -4.90 -4.88 37.07
N LYS A 164 -4.81 -6.22 37.15
CA LYS A 164 -5.94 -7.12 37.46
C LYS A 164 -5.67 -7.95 38.69
#